data_AF-A0A1H4IQG7-F1
#
_entry.id   AF-A0A1H4IQG7-F1
#
_cell.length_a   1.000
_cell.length_b   1.000
_cell.length_c   1.000
_cell.angle_alpha   90.00
_cell.angle_beta   90.00
_cell.angle_gamma   90.00
#
_symmetry.space_group_name_H-M   'P 1'
#
loop_
_entity.id
_entity.type
_entity.pdbx_description
1 polymer ?
#
loop_
_entity_poly.entity_id
_entity_poly.type
_entity_poly.pdbx_seq_one_letter_code
_entity_poly.pdbx_strand_id
1 'polypeptide(L)'
;MADIFSEWLRTNRVDDAFLRRNLSDDAIPVFLTGAGASGRSVPPETSGEAAWEMAAQALTAGIPELSRLIRFVQTRVPRSFEVQQGRDGRAFTYDRGARGARGRKTLPFVSCPYRGTASDILTVAHEFSHALQIVSSGRSTMPPLSREVCAFVGEQLLLGWVRQARPALSPHLETAWLTDNSRYLGTDLQLLRTALECGSDTYDYAWNYPIARLLAQSIGQEWTRQKIAAFFKSGEKAPALLKAYHDRPRILPQRYVLPGMQDTGGTVSSLYRQIGGLLLLDLQDLDAGAVDHSIGDRYARLLQSMQDGSVFLALDRQQVPLGYVLWQCNGEGETVHLEHRIACRQRLPDMLASLGNHCPQVAMELRHTKPTASSRGIRQ
;
A
#
# COMPACT_ATOMS: atom_id res chain seq x y z
N MET A 1 30.20 16.30 16.16
CA MET A 1 29.74 14.91 16.39
C MET A 1 28.59 14.68 15.43
N ALA A 2 28.60 13.60 14.65
CA ALA A 2 27.41 13.25 13.88
C ALA A 2 26.32 12.82 14.88
N ASP A 3 25.14 13.41 14.80
CA ASP A 3 24.03 13.02 15.66
C ASP A 3 23.54 11.60 15.30
N ILE A 4 22.84 10.93 16.22
CA ILE A 4 22.37 9.55 16.01
C ILE A 4 21.37 9.48 14.84
N PHE A 5 20.64 10.55 14.60
CA PHE A 5 19.72 10.65 13.47
C PHE A 5 20.45 10.56 12.11
N SER A 6 21.56 11.26 11.93
CA SER A 6 22.40 11.17 10.72
C SER A 6 22.91 9.75 10.47
N GLU A 7 23.26 9.02 11.53
CA GLU A 7 23.66 7.62 11.45
C GLU A 7 22.51 6.71 11.01
N TRP A 8 21.30 6.98 11.51
CA TRP A 8 20.09 6.28 11.08
C TRP A 8 19.78 6.51 9.59
N LEU A 9 19.89 7.74 9.10
CA LEU A 9 19.74 8.06 7.67
C LEU A 9 20.73 7.26 6.81
N ARG A 10 22.01 7.29 7.20
CA ARG A 10 23.09 6.58 6.51
C ARG A 10 22.86 5.07 6.49
N THR A 11 22.46 4.49 7.62
CA THR A 11 22.16 3.05 7.75
C THR A 11 21.05 2.61 6.81
N ASN A 12 20.00 3.42 6.68
CA ASN A 12 18.84 3.12 5.85
C ASN A 12 18.98 3.60 4.38
N ARG A 13 20.10 4.27 4.04
CA ARG A 13 20.36 4.89 2.73
C ARG A 13 19.22 5.80 2.26
N VAL A 14 18.72 6.60 3.19
CA VAL A 14 17.75 7.68 2.95
C VAL A 14 18.40 9.02 3.27
N ASP A 15 17.87 10.11 2.73
CA ASP A 15 18.33 11.47 2.97
C ASP A 15 17.21 12.36 3.53
N ASP A 16 17.57 13.52 4.07
CA ASP A 16 16.62 14.49 4.60
C ASP A 16 15.59 14.90 3.56
N ALA A 17 16.04 15.13 2.33
CA ALA A 17 15.15 15.52 1.24
C ALA A 17 14.05 14.47 1.02
N PHE A 18 14.36 13.18 1.21
CA PHE A 18 13.44 12.06 1.09
C PHE A 18 12.41 12.00 2.18
N LEU A 19 12.75 12.45 3.37
CA LEU A 19 11.81 12.50 4.47
C LEU A 19 10.95 13.78 4.40
N ARG A 20 11.53 14.92 4.00
CA ARG A 20 10.79 16.20 3.92
C ARG A 20 9.70 16.16 2.85
N ARG A 21 10.06 15.83 1.60
CA ARG A 21 9.05 15.32 0.64
C ARG A 21 8.45 14.07 1.28
N ASN A 22 7.20 13.64 1.19
CA ASN A 22 6.65 12.48 1.92
C ASN A 22 6.16 12.72 3.36
N LEU A 23 6.85 13.47 4.23
CA LEU A 23 6.41 13.62 5.63
C LEU A 23 6.02 15.05 6.04
N SER A 24 6.63 16.07 5.44
CA SER A 24 6.55 17.45 5.93
C SER A 24 5.71 18.36 5.04
N ASP A 25 5.66 18.08 3.74
CA ASP A 25 5.17 19.06 2.76
C ASP A 25 3.64 19.06 2.54
N ASP A 26 2.89 18.02 2.94
CA ASP A 26 1.44 17.94 2.69
C ASP A 26 0.73 16.99 3.67
N ALA A 27 -0.61 17.10 3.74
CA ALA A 27 -1.45 16.13 4.44
C ALA A 27 -1.17 14.71 3.91
N ILE A 28 -0.72 13.83 4.80
CA ILE A 28 -0.50 12.41 4.51
C ILE A 28 -1.80 11.86 3.92
N PRO A 29 -1.75 11.10 2.80
CA PRO A 29 -2.94 10.55 2.20
C PRO A 29 -3.75 9.80 3.25
N VAL A 30 -5.01 10.21 3.41
CA VAL A 30 -5.98 9.48 4.21
C VAL A 30 -6.11 8.11 3.56
N PHE A 31 -5.68 7.07 4.27
CA PHE A 31 -5.92 5.69 3.90
C PHE A 31 -7.41 5.42 4.05
N LEU A 32 -8.20 5.84 3.06
CA LEU A 32 -9.61 5.47 2.98
C LEU A 32 -9.68 4.06 2.41
N THR A 33 -10.01 3.06 3.22
CA THR A 33 -10.41 1.76 2.67
C THR A 33 -11.62 1.22 3.42
N GLY A 34 -12.71 1.05 2.67
CA GLY A 34 -13.90 0.25 2.99
C GLY A 34 -14.73 0.81 4.13
N ALA A 35 -16.06 0.70 4.03
CA ALA A 35 -16.91 0.85 5.19
C ALA A 35 -16.40 -0.17 6.25
N GLY A 36 -15.70 0.33 7.28
CA GLY A 36 -15.32 -0.48 8.43
C GLY A 36 -16.57 -1.15 9.00
N ALA A 37 -16.39 -2.22 9.77
CA ALA A 37 -17.52 -2.83 10.46
C ALA A 37 -18.24 -1.76 11.30
N SER A 38 -19.38 -1.29 10.83
CA SER A 38 -20.33 -0.53 11.63
C SER A 38 -21.05 -1.54 12.54
N GLY A 39 -20.35 -1.98 13.57
CA GLY A 39 -20.89 -2.94 14.50
C GLY A 39 -19.85 -3.48 15.45
N ARG A 40 -20.24 -3.57 16.73
CA ARG A 40 -19.55 -4.34 17.77
C ARG A 40 -19.60 -5.86 17.47
N SER A 41 -19.15 -6.32 16.29
CA SER A 41 -18.91 -7.75 16.12
C SER A 41 -17.60 -8.09 16.80
N VAL A 42 -17.64 -9.07 17.69
CA VAL A 42 -16.44 -9.66 18.29
C VAL A 42 -15.73 -10.43 17.18
N PRO A 43 -14.46 -10.16 16.87
CA PRO A 43 -13.75 -10.94 15.87
C PRO A 43 -13.78 -12.42 16.28
N PRO A 44 -13.90 -13.36 15.33
CA PRO A 44 -13.95 -14.78 15.64
C PRO A 44 -12.71 -15.19 16.45
N GLU A 45 -12.92 -15.94 17.54
CA GLU A 45 -11.85 -16.43 18.40
C GLU A 45 -10.80 -17.18 17.56
N THR A 46 -9.66 -16.53 17.37
CA THR A 46 -8.53 -17.06 16.62
C THR A 46 -7.38 -17.19 17.60
N SER A 47 -6.81 -18.37 17.78
CA SER A 47 -5.62 -18.55 18.64
C SER A 47 -4.36 -17.98 17.99
N GLY A 48 -3.31 -17.73 18.77
CA GLY A 48 -2.02 -17.27 18.23
C GLY A 48 -1.41 -18.24 17.19
N GLU A 49 -1.56 -19.55 17.41
CA GLU A 49 -1.15 -20.58 16.43
C GLU A 49 -1.97 -20.53 15.14
N ALA A 50 -3.29 -20.32 15.25
CA ALA A 50 -4.15 -20.16 14.08
C ALA A 50 -3.83 -18.86 13.31
N ALA A 51 -3.49 -17.78 14.00
CA ALA A 51 -3.01 -16.54 13.39
C ALA A 51 -1.67 -16.75 12.67
N TRP A 52 -0.76 -17.53 13.25
CA TRP A 52 0.53 -17.86 12.64
C TRP A 52 0.38 -18.71 11.38
N GLU A 53 -0.50 -19.72 11.41
CA GLU A 53 -0.86 -20.47 10.22
C GLU A 53 -1.51 -19.58 9.16
N MET A 54 -2.40 -18.68 9.57
CA MET A 54 -3.04 -17.72 8.66
C MET A 54 -2.00 -16.82 7.97
N ALA A 55 -1.03 -16.29 8.71
CA ALA A 55 0.08 -15.53 8.15
C ALA A 55 0.87 -16.37 7.13
N ALA A 56 1.20 -17.62 7.46
CA ALA A 56 1.90 -18.51 6.54
C ALA A 56 1.10 -18.78 5.24
N GLN A 57 -0.22 -18.97 5.34
CA GLN A 57 -1.11 -19.15 4.18
C GLN A 57 -1.15 -17.90 3.30
N ALA A 58 -1.35 -16.73 3.92
CA ALA A 58 -1.40 -15.46 3.22
C ALA A 58 -0.08 -15.12 2.51
N LEU A 59 1.06 -15.26 3.20
CA LEU A 59 2.37 -15.04 2.59
C LEU A 59 2.66 -16.09 1.50
N THR A 60 2.20 -17.34 1.63
CA THR A 60 2.36 -18.37 0.59
C THR A 60 1.60 -18.00 -0.67
N ALA A 61 0.39 -17.46 -0.54
CA ALA A 61 -0.42 -16.98 -1.66
C ALA A 61 0.17 -15.71 -2.30
N GLY A 62 0.70 -14.81 -1.47
CA GLY A 62 1.28 -13.53 -1.89
C GLY A 62 2.68 -13.62 -2.50
N ILE A 63 3.51 -14.55 -2.02
CA ILE A 63 4.91 -14.72 -2.41
C ILE A 63 5.24 -16.21 -2.62
N PRO A 64 4.66 -16.86 -3.66
CA PRO A 64 4.86 -18.29 -3.91
C PRO A 64 6.34 -18.66 -4.13
N GLU A 65 7.18 -17.71 -4.55
CA GLU A 65 8.63 -17.89 -4.69
C GLU A 65 9.34 -18.21 -3.36
N LEU A 66 8.68 -17.95 -2.22
CA LEU A 66 9.17 -18.25 -0.87
C LEU A 66 8.44 -19.41 -0.18
N SER A 67 7.49 -20.11 -0.82
CA SER A 67 6.62 -21.09 -0.14
C SER A 67 7.37 -22.14 0.68
N ARG A 68 8.52 -22.63 0.20
CA ARG A 68 9.35 -23.60 0.95
C ARG A 68 9.91 -23.00 2.24
N LEU A 69 10.37 -21.75 2.19
CA LEU A 69 10.90 -21.04 3.36
C LEU A 69 9.79 -20.60 4.31
N ILE A 70 8.64 -20.19 3.77
CA ILE A 70 7.44 -19.88 4.55
C ILE A 70 6.99 -21.11 5.35
N ARG A 71 6.90 -22.29 4.70
CA ARG A 71 6.60 -23.56 5.40
C ARG A 71 7.66 -23.91 6.45
N PHE A 72 8.93 -23.64 6.15
CA PHE A 72 10.00 -23.85 7.12
C PHE A 72 9.83 -22.95 8.35
N VAL A 73 9.56 -21.65 8.16
CA VAL A 73 9.27 -20.71 9.26
C VAL A 73 8.03 -21.15 10.03
N GLN A 74 6.95 -21.48 9.31
CA GLN A 74 5.70 -21.94 9.89
C GLN A 74 5.91 -23.13 10.85
N THR A 75 6.79 -24.07 10.50
CA THR A 75 6.93 -25.35 11.23
C THR A 75 8.11 -25.40 12.20
N ARG A 76 9.17 -24.62 11.98
CA ARG A 76 10.43 -24.76 12.71
C ARG A 76 10.77 -23.57 13.59
N VAL A 77 10.29 -22.37 13.27
CA VAL A 77 10.64 -21.18 14.06
C VAL A 77 9.97 -21.27 15.43
N PRO A 78 10.76 -21.27 16.53
CA PRO A 78 10.22 -21.27 17.87
C PRO A 78 9.53 -19.95 18.16
N ARG A 79 8.36 -20.03 18.80
CA ARG A 79 7.55 -18.86 19.11
C ARG A 79 6.79 -19.02 20.41
N SER A 80 6.40 -17.91 21.03
CA SER A 80 5.51 -17.88 22.18
C SER A 80 4.40 -16.86 21.97
N PHE A 81 3.18 -17.26 22.32
CA PHE A 81 1.99 -16.41 22.29
C PHE A 81 1.50 -16.03 23.70
N GLU A 82 2.26 -16.39 24.73
CA GLU A 82 1.88 -16.17 26.13
C GLU A 82 2.00 -14.68 26.51
N VAL A 83 1.01 -14.20 27.25
CA VAL A 83 1.04 -12.87 27.85
C VAL A 83 1.84 -12.95 29.16
N GLN A 84 3.11 -12.53 29.14
CA GLN A 84 3.94 -12.49 30.36
C GLN A 84 3.55 -11.29 31.23
N GLN A 85 3.24 -11.53 32.50
CA GLN A 85 3.02 -10.46 33.48
C GLN A 85 4.36 -9.78 33.84
N GLY A 86 4.43 -8.46 33.75
CA GLY A 86 5.54 -7.66 34.29
C GLY A 86 6.69 -7.31 33.35
N ARG A 87 6.72 -7.81 32.10
CA ARG A 87 7.55 -7.24 31.03
C ARG A 87 6.67 -6.39 30.13
N ASP A 88 7.21 -5.30 29.59
CA ASP A 88 6.54 -4.53 28.53
C ASP A 88 6.14 -5.51 27.43
N GLY A 89 4.85 -5.85 27.38
CA GLY A 89 4.29 -6.97 26.62
C GLY A 89 4.26 -6.72 25.12
N ARG A 90 5.34 -6.17 24.56
CA ARG A 90 5.50 -5.89 23.14
C ARG A 90 5.91 -7.15 22.40
N ALA A 91 5.39 -7.31 21.19
CA ALA A 91 5.84 -8.35 20.29
C ALA A 91 7.26 -8.04 19.80
N PHE A 92 8.03 -9.10 19.51
CA PHE A 92 9.35 -8.95 18.93
C PHE A 92 9.82 -10.25 18.25
N THR A 93 10.65 -10.07 17.22
CA THR A 93 11.44 -11.12 16.58
C THR A 93 12.91 -10.79 16.69
N TYR A 94 13.68 -11.62 17.39
CA TYR A 94 15.14 -11.46 17.48
C TYR A 94 15.89 -12.64 16.87
N ASP A 95 17.04 -12.30 16.27
CA ASP A 95 17.95 -13.29 15.73
C ASP A 95 18.86 -13.85 16.84
N ARG A 96 18.81 -15.17 17.08
CA ARG A 96 19.66 -15.89 18.06
C ARG A 96 21.11 -16.13 17.58
N GLY A 97 21.58 -15.50 16.52
CA GLY A 97 22.97 -15.58 16.02
C GLY A 97 23.35 -16.90 15.32
N ALA A 98 24.52 -16.97 14.66
CA ALA A 98 24.82 -18.07 13.74
C ALA A 98 25.13 -19.43 14.40
N ARG A 99 25.51 -19.45 15.69
CA ARG A 99 25.87 -20.67 16.43
C ARG A 99 25.34 -20.60 17.86
N GLY A 100 24.52 -21.58 18.24
CA GLY A 100 24.17 -21.80 19.64
C GLY A 100 25.34 -22.47 20.38
N ALA A 101 25.23 -22.61 21.70
CA ALA A 101 26.24 -23.22 22.59
C ALA A 101 26.70 -24.65 22.22
N ARG A 102 26.09 -25.28 21.19
CA ARG A 102 26.42 -26.62 20.68
C ARG A 102 26.71 -26.65 19.17
N GLY A 103 27.07 -25.52 18.57
CA GLY A 103 27.42 -25.44 17.13
C GLY A 103 26.24 -25.61 16.16
N ARG A 104 25.01 -25.74 16.64
CA ARG A 104 23.80 -25.78 15.80
C ARG A 104 23.43 -24.38 15.34
N LYS A 105 23.01 -24.25 14.07
CA LYS A 105 22.33 -23.05 13.55
C LYS A 105 21.12 -22.79 14.45
N THR A 106 21.06 -21.63 15.08
CA THR A 106 19.86 -21.22 15.82
C THR A 106 18.85 -20.64 14.83
N LEU A 107 17.57 -20.75 15.18
CA LEU A 107 16.49 -20.12 14.45
C LEU A 107 16.14 -18.79 15.14
N PRO A 108 15.56 -17.82 14.42
CA PRO A 108 14.98 -16.65 15.07
C PRO A 108 13.93 -17.10 16.09
N PHE A 109 13.68 -16.27 17.10
CA PHE A 109 12.60 -16.50 18.05
C PHE A 109 11.60 -15.37 17.96
N VAL A 110 10.31 -15.74 18.02
CA VAL A 110 9.19 -14.82 17.94
C VAL A 110 8.43 -14.82 19.27
N SER A 111 8.19 -13.63 19.81
CA SER A 111 7.30 -13.44 20.96
C SER A 111 6.15 -12.54 20.53
N CYS A 112 4.92 -12.99 20.63
CA CYS A 112 3.72 -12.20 20.31
C CYS A 112 2.69 -12.40 21.43
N PRO A 113 2.70 -11.60 22.51
CA PRO A 113 1.71 -11.70 23.57
C PRO A 113 0.28 -11.57 23.02
N TYR A 114 -0.45 -12.68 22.94
CA TYR A 114 -1.66 -12.78 22.13
C TYR A 114 -2.92 -12.71 23.01
N ARG A 115 -3.81 -11.74 22.74
CA ARG A 115 -5.01 -11.47 23.55
C ARG A 115 -6.33 -11.77 22.82
N GLY A 116 -6.26 -12.27 21.58
CA GLY A 116 -7.44 -12.61 20.79
C GLY A 116 -8.03 -11.45 19.99
N THR A 117 -7.31 -10.35 19.83
CA THR A 117 -7.77 -9.18 19.06
C THR A 117 -7.38 -9.25 17.59
N ALA A 118 -8.07 -8.48 16.74
CA ALA A 118 -7.70 -8.33 15.33
C ALA A 118 -6.29 -7.72 15.14
N SER A 119 -5.88 -6.81 16.03
CA SER A 119 -4.52 -6.25 16.04
C SER A 119 -3.47 -7.31 16.39
N ASP A 120 -3.79 -8.29 17.23
CA ASP A 120 -2.87 -9.40 17.52
C ASP A 120 -2.61 -10.25 16.27
N ILE A 121 -3.60 -10.47 15.40
CA ILE A 121 -3.43 -11.21 14.15
C ILE A 121 -2.49 -10.46 13.19
N LEU A 122 -2.66 -9.14 13.07
CA LEU A 122 -1.74 -8.29 12.29
C LEU A 122 -0.32 -8.35 12.86
N THR A 123 -0.18 -8.24 14.17
CA THR A 123 1.10 -8.34 14.89
C THR A 123 1.76 -9.70 14.64
N VAL A 124 1.00 -10.80 14.63
CA VAL A 124 1.52 -12.12 14.31
C VAL A 124 2.03 -12.18 12.86
N ALA A 125 1.33 -11.59 11.89
CA ALA A 125 1.80 -11.53 10.50
C ALA A 125 3.06 -10.65 10.35
N HIS A 126 3.13 -9.56 11.10
CA HIS A 126 4.28 -8.67 11.17
C HIS A 126 5.54 -9.43 11.63
N GLU A 127 5.45 -10.11 12.77
CA GLU A 127 6.57 -10.87 13.33
C GLU A 127 6.91 -12.14 12.52
N PHE A 128 5.90 -12.81 11.94
CA PHE A 128 6.14 -13.89 10.98
C PHE A 128 7.03 -13.41 9.82
N SER A 129 6.76 -12.21 9.33
CA SER A 129 7.47 -11.64 8.18
C SER A 129 8.90 -11.25 8.54
N HIS A 130 9.16 -10.78 9.76
CA HIS A 130 10.53 -10.66 10.27
C HIS A 130 11.25 -12.01 10.32
N ALA A 131 10.60 -13.06 10.86
CA ALA A 131 11.20 -14.38 10.91
C ALA A 131 11.49 -14.94 9.50
N LEU A 132 10.57 -14.73 8.55
CA LEU A 132 10.76 -15.06 7.14
C LEU A 132 11.90 -14.28 6.51
N GLN A 133 12.02 -12.99 6.78
CA GLN A 133 13.11 -12.15 6.29
C GLN A 133 14.46 -12.69 6.78
N ILE A 134 14.61 -12.95 8.09
CA ILE A 134 15.85 -13.47 8.68
C ILE A 134 16.25 -14.80 8.05
N VAL A 135 15.28 -15.72 7.90
CA VAL A 135 15.54 -17.03 7.29
C VAL A 135 15.86 -16.90 5.80
N SER A 136 15.17 -16.02 5.08
CA SER A 136 15.31 -15.86 3.62
C SER A 136 16.58 -15.14 3.22
N SER A 137 17.06 -14.18 4.01
CA SER A 137 18.33 -13.48 3.77
C SER A 137 19.56 -14.28 4.21
N GLY A 138 19.37 -15.52 4.68
CA GLY A 138 20.45 -16.31 5.26
C GLY A 138 21.06 -15.64 6.50
N ARG A 139 20.25 -14.87 7.25
CA ARG A 139 20.67 -14.06 8.42
C ARG A 139 21.61 -12.90 8.07
N SER A 140 21.69 -12.49 6.81
CA SER A 140 22.33 -11.22 6.45
C SER A 140 21.56 -10.05 7.11
N THR A 141 22.30 -9.20 7.81
CA THR A 141 21.77 -8.04 8.54
C THR A 141 21.04 -7.09 7.59
N MET A 142 19.74 -6.92 7.80
CA MET A 142 18.92 -5.97 7.05
C MET A 142 18.78 -4.68 7.85
N PRO A 143 18.92 -3.48 7.24
CA PRO A 143 18.70 -2.21 7.92
C PRO A 143 17.30 -2.11 8.53
N PRO A 144 17.13 -1.45 9.70
CA PRO A 144 15.87 -1.43 10.45
C PRO A 144 14.66 -1.02 9.60
N LEU A 145 14.75 0.04 8.81
CA LEU A 145 13.66 0.49 7.95
C LEU A 145 13.24 -0.59 6.95
N SER A 146 14.21 -1.23 6.29
CA SER A 146 13.93 -2.30 5.33
C SER A 146 13.32 -3.54 6.00
N ARG A 147 13.70 -3.79 7.27
CA ARG A 147 13.13 -4.87 8.07
C ARG A 147 11.64 -4.65 8.35
N GLU A 148 11.27 -3.42 8.70
CA GLU A 148 9.89 -3.01 8.90
C GLU A 148 9.09 -3.03 7.59
N VAL A 149 9.71 -2.69 6.45
CA VAL A 149 9.05 -2.83 5.14
C VAL A 149 8.65 -4.28 4.87
N CYS A 150 9.52 -5.25 5.18
CA CYS A 150 9.15 -6.68 5.05
C CYS A 150 7.94 -7.03 5.92
N ALA A 151 7.90 -6.50 7.15
CA ALA A 151 6.84 -6.79 8.09
C ALA A 151 5.48 -6.22 7.65
N PHE A 152 5.46 -4.96 7.23
CA PHE A 152 4.24 -4.33 6.71
C PHE A 152 3.78 -4.89 5.36
N VAL A 153 4.68 -5.36 4.50
CA VAL A 153 4.30 -6.13 3.30
C VAL A 153 3.57 -7.42 3.72
N GLY A 154 4.04 -8.09 4.77
CA GLY A 154 3.36 -9.25 5.35
C GLY A 154 1.94 -8.97 5.80
N GLU A 155 1.73 -7.88 6.53
CA GLU A 155 0.39 -7.44 6.95
C GLU A 155 -0.54 -7.17 5.75
N GLN A 156 -0.04 -6.53 4.69
CA GLN A 156 -0.83 -6.25 3.50
C GLN A 156 -1.24 -7.51 2.74
N LEU A 157 -0.33 -8.48 2.64
CA LEU A 157 -0.64 -9.77 2.05
C LEU A 157 -1.68 -10.52 2.87
N LEU A 158 -1.63 -10.44 4.21
CA LEU A 158 -2.67 -10.96 5.09
C LEU A 158 -4.03 -10.29 4.80
N LEU A 159 -4.10 -8.96 4.79
CA LEU A 159 -5.33 -8.23 4.49
C LEU A 159 -5.92 -8.61 3.12
N GLY A 160 -5.07 -8.65 2.09
CA GLY A 160 -5.48 -9.05 0.74
C GLY A 160 -6.01 -10.48 0.68
N TRP A 161 -5.38 -11.41 1.39
CA TRP A 161 -5.79 -12.81 1.46
C TRP A 161 -7.10 -12.99 2.24
N VAL A 162 -7.25 -12.34 3.40
CA VAL A 162 -8.44 -12.46 4.26
C VAL A 162 -9.70 -11.96 3.56
N ARG A 163 -9.62 -10.91 2.74
CA ARG A 163 -10.75 -10.44 1.92
C ARG A 163 -11.39 -11.55 1.09
N GLN A 164 -10.59 -12.49 0.59
CA GLN A 164 -11.04 -13.57 -0.28
C GLN A 164 -11.32 -14.85 0.52
N ALA A 165 -10.40 -15.23 1.40
CA ALA A 165 -10.44 -16.53 2.09
C ALA A 165 -11.29 -16.51 3.37
N ARG A 166 -11.43 -15.35 4.02
CA ARG A 166 -12.14 -15.17 5.30
C ARG A 166 -12.87 -13.82 5.35
N PRO A 167 -13.85 -13.58 4.45
CA PRO A 167 -14.48 -12.27 4.29
C PRO A 167 -15.12 -11.73 5.59
N ALA A 168 -15.59 -12.60 6.49
CA ALA A 168 -16.13 -12.20 7.79
C ALA A 168 -15.08 -11.57 8.74
N LEU A 169 -13.80 -11.95 8.61
CA LEU A 169 -12.70 -11.41 9.42
C LEU A 169 -12.13 -10.11 8.81
N SER A 170 -12.33 -9.88 7.51
CA SER A 170 -11.71 -8.77 6.78
C SER A 170 -12.00 -7.39 7.39
N PRO A 171 -13.26 -7.02 7.70
CA PRO A 171 -13.55 -5.69 8.25
C PRO A 171 -12.86 -5.43 9.60
N HIS A 172 -12.70 -6.49 10.41
CA HIS A 172 -12.03 -6.41 11.71
C HIS A 172 -10.54 -6.13 11.59
N LEU A 173 -9.86 -6.85 10.69
CA LEU A 173 -8.43 -6.61 10.44
C LEU A 173 -8.20 -5.26 9.78
N GLU A 174 -9.09 -4.84 8.87
CA GLU A 174 -8.98 -3.52 8.23
C GLU A 174 -9.16 -2.39 9.26
N THR A 175 -10.14 -2.50 10.17
CA THR A 175 -10.32 -1.51 11.25
C THR A 175 -9.14 -1.50 12.22
N ALA A 176 -8.60 -2.66 12.59
CA ALA A 176 -7.39 -2.73 13.42
C ALA A 176 -6.18 -2.07 12.72
N TRP A 177 -5.96 -2.41 11.45
CA TRP A 177 -4.87 -1.85 10.64
C TRP A 177 -4.98 -0.32 10.48
N LEU A 178 -6.21 0.21 10.32
CA LEU A 178 -6.48 1.64 10.30
C LEU A 178 -6.23 2.29 11.66
N THR A 179 -6.60 1.61 12.75
CA THR A 179 -6.34 2.11 14.12
C THR A 179 -4.84 2.20 14.40
N ASP A 180 -4.06 1.21 13.95
CA ASP A 180 -2.60 1.21 14.07
C ASP A 180 -1.97 2.36 13.26
N ASN A 181 -2.58 2.79 12.14
CA ASN A 181 -2.11 3.95 11.38
C ASN A 181 -2.19 5.26 12.18
N SER A 182 -3.15 5.40 13.09
CA SER A 182 -3.22 6.58 13.99
C SER A 182 -1.98 6.71 14.87
N ARG A 183 -1.30 5.59 15.17
CA ARG A 183 -0.01 5.58 15.86
C ARG A 183 1.14 5.81 14.90
N TYR A 184 1.27 4.97 13.86
CA TYR A 184 2.42 5.01 12.96
C TYR A 184 2.52 6.30 12.15
N LEU A 185 1.39 6.88 11.75
CA LEU A 185 1.31 8.12 10.98
C LEU A 185 0.87 9.32 11.84
N GLY A 186 0.66 9.10 13.13
CA GLY A 186 0.44 10.15 14.14
C GLY A 186 1.67 10.31 15.00
N THR A 187 1.69 9.67 16.17
CA THR A 187 2.76 9.82 17.17
C THR A 187 4.15 9.48 16.63
N ASP A 188 4.32 8.32 15.98
CA ASP A 188 5.65 7.87 15.53
C ASP A 188 6.18 8.76 14.39
N LEU A 189 5.27 9.27 13.56
CA LEU A 189 5.62 10.25 12.56
C LEU A 189 6.08 11.57 13.17
N GLN A 190 5.40 12.07 14.20
CA GLN A 190 5.82 13.31 14.85
C GLN A 190 7.20 13.16 15.48
N LEU A 191 7.49 12.01 16.09
CA LEU A 191 8.84 11.71 16.59
C LEU A 191 9.90 11.75 15.47
N LEU A 192 9.59 11.18 14.30
CA LEU A 192 10.47 11.24 13.14
C LEU A 192 10.64 12.68 12.61
N ARG A 193 9.57 13.49 12.58
CA ARG A 193 9.62 14.90 12.16
C ARG A 193 10.46 15.74 13.11
N THR A 194 10.30 15.56 14.42
CA THR A 194 11.12 16.24 15.41
C THR A 194 12.59 15.87 15.26
N ALA A 195 12.93 14.59 15.06
CA ALA A 195 14.31 14.17 14.83
C ALA A 195 14.89 14.76 13.51
N LEU A 196 14.06 14.90 12.47
CA LEU A 196 14.45 15.52 11.20
C LEU A 196 14.68 17.04 11.29
N GLU A 197 13.95 17.73 12.18
CA GLU A 197 14.06 19.17 12.36
C GLU A 197 15.18 19.55 13.35
N CYS A 198 15.31 18.79 14.43
CA CYS A 198 16.16 19.15 15.56
C CYS A 198 17.40 18.25 15.72
N GLY A 199 17.50 17.17 14.94
CA GLY A 199 18.45 16.09 15.23
C GLY A 199 18.00 15.25 16.44
N SER A 200 18.79 14.23 16.77
CA SER A 200 18.62 13.46 18.01
C SER A 200 19.90 12.75 18.43
N ASP A 201 20.20 12.79 19.73
CA ASP A 201 21.31 12.08 20.37
C ASP A 201 20.91 10.69 20.91
N THR A 202 19.64 10.30 20.76
CA THR A 202 19.13 8.97 21.15
C THR A 202 18.40 8.33 19.98
N TYR A 203 18.68 7.05 19.74
CA TYR A 203 18.00 6.30 18.70
C TYR A 203 16.59 5.90 19.16
N ASP A 204 15.57 6.24 18.38
CA ASP A 204 14.23 5.72 18.54
C ASP A 204 13.88 4.77 17.38
N TYR A 205 13.56 3.52 17.72
CA TYR A 205 13.17 2.53 16.71
C TYR A 205 11.86 2.90 16.00
N ALA A 206 11.02 3.75 16.60
CA ALA A 206 9.76 4.21 16.02
C ALA A 206 9.93 5.01 14.72
N TRP A 207 11.10 5.61 14.49
CA TRP A 207 11.43 6.31 13.24
C TRP A 207 11.29 5.44 11.99
N ASN A 208 11.39 4.12 12.12
CA ASN A 208 11.27 3.21 10.99
C ASN A 208 9.82 3.02 10.52
N TYR A 209 8.84 3.14 11.42
CA TYR A 209 7.46 2.73 11.11
C TYR A 209 6.77 3.60 10.05
N PRO A 210 6.80 4.95 10.12
CA PRO A 210 6.04 5.77 9.18
C PRO A 210 6.45 5.51 7.73
N ILE A 211 7.75 5.58 7.43
CA ILE A 211 8.27 5.38 6.08
C ILE A 211 8.09 3.93 5.63
N ALA A 212 8.32 2.95 6.51
CA ALA A 212 8.14 1.55 6.15
C ALA A 212 6.68 1.23 5.80
N ARG A 213 5.72 1.81 6.52
CA ARG A 213 4.28 1.69 6.25
C ARG A 213 3.91 2.22 4.87
N LEU A 214 4.41 3.41 4.51
CA LEU A 214 4.19 4.02 3.20
C LEU A 214 4.84 3.20 2.07
N LEU A 215 6.09 2.77 2.27
CA LEU A 215 6.82 1.96 1.29
C LEU A 215 6.13 0.62 1.04
N ALA A 216 5.69 -0.07 2.11
CA ALA A 216 4.97 -1.32 1.97
C ALA A 216 3.72 -1.16 1.10
N GLN A 217 2.91 -0.11 1.33
CA GLN A 217 1.73 0.18 0.51
C GLN A 217 2.06 0.37 -0.97
N SER A 218 3.11 1.13 -1.28
CA SER A 218 3.54 1.33 -2.66
C SER A 218 4.04 0.03 -3.30
N ILE A 219 4.82 -0.75 -2.55
CA ILE A 219 5.34 -2.07 -2.98
C ILE A 219 4.20 -3.05 -3.25
N GLY A 220 3.21 -3.15 -2.36
CA GLY A 220 2.08 -4.07 -2.51
C GLY A 220 1.23 -3.80 -3.74
N GLN A 221 1.23 -2.57 -4.25
CA GLN A 221 0.51 -2.19 -5.48
C GLN A 221 1.36 -2.38 -6.75
N GLU A 222 2.66 -2.14 -6.68
CA GLU A 222 3.50 -2.00 -7.87
C GLU A 222 4.43 -3.17 -8.14
N TRP A 223 4.89 -3.86 -7.10
CA TRP A 223 5.92 -4.89 -7.26
C TRP A 223 5.34 -6.24 -7.64
N THR A 224 6.05 -6.93 -8.52
CA THR A 224 5.77 -8.34 -8.79
C THR A 224 6.15 -9.19 -7.58
N ARG A 225 5.52 -10.37 -7.49
CA ARG A 225 5.81 -11.35 -6.43
C ARG A 225 7.28 -11.75 -6.39
N GLN A 226 7.93 -11.90 -7.54
CA GLN A 226 9.38 -12.15 -7.63
C GLN A 226 10.21 -11.02 -7.00
N LYS A 227 9.83 -9.76 -7.23
CA LYS A 227 10.57 -8.61 -6.69
C LYS A 227 10.41 -8.51 -5.17
N ILE A 228 9.19 -8.78 -4.66
CA ILE A 228 8.95 -8.90 -3.22
C ILE A 228 9.82 -10.04 -2.63
N ALA A 229 9.84 -11.22 -3.27
CA ALA A 229 10.67 -12.33 -2.82
C ALA A 229 12.17 -12.00 -2.80
N ALA A 230 12.66 -11.26 -3.79
CA ALA A 230 14.05 -10.80 -3.84
C ALA A 230 14.37 -9.85 -2.68
N PHE A 231 13.43 -8.99 -2.29
CA PHE A 231 13.58 -8.07 -1.16
C PHE A 231 13.69 -8.79 0.19
N PHE A 232 12.84 -9.80 0.44
CA PHE A 232 12.97 -10.63 1.65
C PHE A 232 14.33 -11.34 1.74
N LYS A 233 14.96 -11.65 0.60
CA LYS A 233 16.27 -12.32 0.52
C LYS A 233 17.46 -11.36 0.57
N SER A 234 17.26 -10.04 0.42
CA SER A 234 18.37 -9.14 0.10
C SER A 234 19.26 -8.76 1.29
N GLY A 235 18.81 -8.95 2.52
CA GLY A 235 19.60 -8.62 3.72
C GLY A 235 20.13 -7.18 3.68
N GLU A 236 21.44 -7.01 3.80
CA GLU A 236 22.13 -5.70 3.77
C GLU A 236 21.91 -4.91 2.46
N LYS A 237 21.55 -5.60 1.37
CA LYS A 237 21.33 -5.01 0.04
C LYS A 237 19.92 -4.48 -0.14
N ALA A 238 19.03 -4.64 0.85
CA ALA A 238 17.63 -4.22 0.76
C ALA A 238 17.43 -2.75 0.38
N PRO A 239 18.18 -1.76 0.92
CA PRO A 239 17.98 -0.37 0.54
C PRO A 239 18.24 -0.10 -0.96
N ALA A 240 19.11 -0.87 -1.61
CA ALA A 240 19.37 -0.71 -3.05
C ALA A 240 18.13 -1.05 -3.90
N LEU A 241 17.27 -1.97 -3.44
CA LEU A 241 16.02 -2.31 -4.12
C LEU A 241 14.94 -1.23 -3.91
N LEU A 242 15.04 -0.45 -2.84
CA LEU A 242 14.16 0.68 -2.54
C LEU A 242 14.60 1.99 -3.20
N LYS A 243 15.79 2.03 -3.81
CA LYS A 243 16.34 3.24 -4.44
C LYS A 243 15.37 3.90 -5.42
N ALA A 244 14.64 3.10 -6.21
CA ALA A 244 13.65 3.62 -7.14
C ALA A 244 12.44 4.31 -6.48
N TYR A 245 12.20 4.14 -5.18
CA TYR A 245 11.25 4.94 -4.39
C TYR A 245 11.91 6.13 -3.74
N HIS A 246 13.18 6.00 -3.35
CA HIS A 246 13.95 7.14 -2.86
C HIS A 246 14.03 8.20 -3.95
N ASP A 247 14.34 7.84 -5.19
CA ASP A 247 14.48 8.82 -6.28
C ASP A 247 13.13 9.43 -6.77
N ARG A 248 11.98 9.03 -6.21
CA ARG A 248 10.67 9.57 -6.59
C ARG A 248 10.31 10.86 -5.85
N PRO A 249 9.47 11.72 -6.45
CA PRO A 249 8.89 12.86 -5.75
C PRO A 249 8.08 12.48 -4.51
N ARG A 250 7.36 11.35 -4.55
CA ARG A 250 6.58 10.78 -3.44
C ARG A 250 6.66 9.24 -3.44
N ILE A 251 6.64 8.62 -2.26
CA ILE A 251 6.65 7.16 -2.02
C ILE A 251 5.33 6.56 -2.48
N LEU A 252 4.23 7.10 -1.96
CA LEU A 252 2.92 6.77 -2.44
C LEU A 252 2.72 7.53 -3.75
N PRO A 253 2.25 6.86 -4.82
CA PRO A 253 1.71 7.62 -5.93
C PRO A 253 0.63 8.54 -5.34
N GLN A 254 0.59 9.81 -5.72
CA GLN A 254 -0.52 10.69 -5.36
C GLN A 254 -1.77 10.10 -6.03
N ARG A 255 -2.40 9.18 -5.32
CA ARG A 255 -3.61 8.52 -5.72
C ARG A 255 -4.57 8.61 -4.56
N TYR A 256 -5.58 9.45 -4.70
CA TYR A 256 -6.68 9.40 -3.74
C TYR A 256 -7.33 8.02 -3.87
N VAL A 257 -7.52 7.31 -2.76
CA VAL A 257 -8.33 6.10 -2.81
C VAL A 257 -9.73 6.52 -3.22
N LEU A 258 -10.13 6.11 -4.41
CA LEU A 258 -11.43 6.46 -4.95
C LEU A 258 -12.50 5.67 -4.21
N PRO A 259 -13.57 6.33 -3.73
CA PRO A 259 -14.65 5.63 -3.05
C PRO A 259 -15.36 4.70 -4.04
N GLY A 260 -15.79 3.53 -3.56
CA GLY A 260 -16.65 2.64 -4.33
C GLY A 260 -17.99 3.31 -4.62
N MET A 261 -18.46 3.23 -5.86
CA MET A 261 -19.69 3.85 -6.32
C MET A 261 -20.90 2.94 -6.16
N GLN A 262 -21.12 2.42 -4.94
CA GLN A 262 -22.27 1.55 -4.66
C GLN A 262 -23.59 2.28 -4.90
N ASP A 263 -24.53 1.63 -5.59
CA ASP A 263 -25.83 2.25 -5.90
C ASP A 263 -26.79 2.21 -4.71
N THR A 264 -26.67 3.20 -3.84
CA THR A 264 -27.48 3.31 -2.60
C THR A 264 -28.52 4.42 -2.62
N GLY A 265 -28.80 5.04 -3.78
CA GLY A 265 -29.69 6.20 -3.88
C GLY A 265 -30.51 6.24 -5.18
N GLY A 266 -31.34 7.29 -5.34
CA GLY A 266 -32.09 7.52 -6.58
C GLY A 266 -31.21 8.08 -7.72
N THR A 267 -31.79 8.21 -8.92
CA THR A 267 -31.10 8.61 -10.16
C THR A 267 -30.26 9.88 -10.03
N VAL A 268 -30.76 10.90 -9.32
CA VAL A 268 -30.04 12.17 -9.10
C VAL A 268 -28.78 11.96 -8.24
N SER A 269 -28.87 11.16 -7.18
CA SER A 269 -27.72 10.83 -6.33
C SER A 269 -26.66 10.03 -7.08
N SER A 270 -27.08 9.16 -8.00
CA SER A 270 -26.17 8.41 -8.88
C SER A 270 -25.39 9.36 -9.81
N LEU A 271 -26.05 10.37 -10.38
CA LEU A 271 -25.42 11.35 -11.26
C LEU A 271 -24.36 12.20 -10.53
N TYR A 272 -24.68 12.74 -9.35
CA TYR A 272 -23.70 13.46 -8.53
C TYR A 272 -22.51 12.58 -8.14
N ARG A 273 -22.76 11.31 -7.83
CA ARG A 273 -21.71 10.35 -7.48
C ARG A 273 -20.78 10.07 -8.66
N GLN A 274 -21.33 9.89 -9.86
CA GLN A 274 -20.56 9.69 -11.07
C GLN A 274 -19.70 10.93 -11.41
N ILE A 275 -20.27 12.14 -11.35
CA ILE A 275 -19.50 13.38 -11.55
C ILE A 275 -18.40 13.53 -10.50
N GLY A 276 -18.69 13.25 -9.23
CA GLY A 276 -17.69 13.24 -8.17
C GLY A 276 -16.57 12.22 -8.43
N GLY A 277 -16.90 11.02 -8.91
CA GLY A 277 -15.93 9.99 -9.29
C GLY A 277 -15.02 10.42 -10.45
N LEU A 278 -15.59 11.08 -11.47
CA LEU A 278 -14.86 11.65 -12.61
C LEU A 278 -13.90 12.76 -12.17
N LEU A 279 -14.35 13.68 -11.31
CA LEU A 279 -13.52 14.75 -10.74
C LEU A 279 -12.39 14.20 -9.86
N LEU A 280 -12.67 13.19 -9.04
CA LEU A 280 -11.64 12.54 -8.24
C LEU A 280 -10.61 11.80 -9.10
N LEU A 281 -10.99 11.31 -10.29
CA LEU A 281 -10.09 10.76 -11.30
C LEU A 281 -9.23 11.85 -11.95
N ASP A 282 -9.80 13.02 -12.24
CA ASP A 282 -9.04 14.19 -12.72
C ASP A 282 -7.95 14.60 -11.73
N LEU A 283 -8.26 14.59 -10.43
CA LEU A 283 -7.31 14.91 -9.37
C LEU A 283 -6.19 13.87 -9.21
N GLN A 284 -6.28 12.69 -9.81
CA GLN A 284 -5.20 11.68 -9.75
C GLN A 284 -4.03 12.03 -10.67
N ASP A 285 -4.23 12.86 -11.70
CA ASP A 285 -3.24 13.10 -12.76
C ASP A 285 -2.59 14.47 -12.62
N LEU A 286 -1.53 14.53 -11.82
CA LEU A 286 -0.79 15.78 -11.54
C LEU A 286 0.22 16.15 -12.63
N ASP A 287 0.53 15.21 -13.54
CA ASP A 287 1.41 15.43 -14.69
C ASP A 287 0.64 16.03 -15.89
N ALA A 288 -0.70 15.98 -15.87
CA ALA A 288 -1.54 16.73 -16.78
C ALA A 288 -1.48 18.21 -16.37
N GLY A 289 -0.49 18.92 -16.92
CA GLY A 289 -0.18 20.33 -16.64
C GLY A 289 -1.41 21.13 -16.26
N ALA A 290 -1.35 21.74 -15.06
CA ALA A 290 -2.37 22.54 -14.40
C ALA A 290 -3.58 22.84 -15.29
N VAL A 291 -4.65 22.07 -15.10
CA VAL A 291 -5.92 22.34 -15.75
C VAL A 291 -6.43 23.67 -15.19
N ASP A 292 -6.23 24.74 -15.94
CA ASP A 292 -6.51 26.13 -15.59
C ASP A 292 -8.02 26.45 -15.60
N HIS A 293 -8.86 25.49 -15.22
CA HIS A 293 -10.31 25.60 -15.25
C HIS A 293 -10.84 25.47 -13.83
N SER A 294 -11.80 26.32 -13.47
CA SER A 294 -12.47 26.18 -12.19
C SER A 294 -13.16 24.81 -12.08
N ILE A 295 -13.30 24.28 -10.87
CA ILE A 295 -14.07 23.06 -10.62
C ILE A 295 -15.50 23.19 -11.20
N GLY A 296 -16.06 24.41 -11.19
CA GLY A 296 -17.36 24.72 -11.79
C GLY A 296 -17.40 24.48 -13.29
N ASP A 297 -16.41 24.97 -14.04
CA ASP A 297 -16.34 24.79 -15.51
C ASP A 297 -16.11 23.32 -15.87
N ARG A 298 -15.32 22.60 -15.05
CA ARG A 298 -15.14 21.16 -15.24
C ARG A 298 -16.43 20.40 -14.97
N TYR A 299 -17.13 20.71 -13.89
CA TYR A 299 -18.44 20.14 -13.56
C TYR A 299 -19.44 20.35 -14.70
N ALA A 300 -19.55 21.58 -15.22
CA ALA A 300 -20.48 21.89 -16.31
C ALA A 300 -20.18 21.07 -17.58
N ARG A 301 -18.91 20.91 -17.95
CA ARG A 301 -18.51 20.07 -19.10
C ARG A 301 -18.82 18.59 -18.90
N LEU A 302 -18.57 18.06 -17.71
CA LEU A 302 -18.90 16.66 -17.40
C LEU A 302 -20.41 16.43 -17.43
N LEU A 303 -21.19 17.37 -16.88
CA LEU A 303 -22.66 17.32 -16.93
C LEU A 303 -23.17 17.33 -18.37
N GLN A 304 -22.64 18.21 -19.22
CA GLN A 304 -23.00 18.26 -20.63
C GLN A 304 -22.67 16.93 -21.35
N SER A 305 -21.47 16.39 -21.13
CA SER A 305 -21.07 15.11 -21.74
C SER A 305 -21.95 13.95 -21.26
N MET A 306 -22.43 13.99 -20.02
CA MET A 306 -23.42 13.01 -19.52
C MET A 306 -24.77 13.16 -20.20
N GLN A 307 -25.24 14.40 -20.43
CA GLN A 307 -26.49 14.67 -21.14
C GLN A 307 -26.43 14.24 -22.60
N ASP A 308 -25.27 14.42 -23.23
CA ASP A 308 -25.01 14.03 -24.61
C ASP A 308 -24.75 12.52 -24.78
N GLY A 309 -24.69 11.77 -23.67
CA GLY A 309 -24.37 10.34 -23.68
C GLY A 309 -22.94 10.05 -24.14
N SER A 310 -22.03 11.02 -24.03
CA SER A 310 -20.68 11.00 -24.57
C SER A 310 -19.59 10.76 -23.51
N VAL A 311 -19.96 10.03 -22.45
CA VAL A 311 -19.08 9.66 -21.34
C VAL A 311 -19.18 8.18 -21.03
N PHE A 312 -18.03 7.58 -20.74
CA PHE A 312 -17.93 6.22 -20.23
C PHE A 312 -17.05 6.20 -18.99
N LEU A 313 -17.60 5.73 -17.87
CA LEU A 313 -16.88 5.55 -16.61
C LEU A 313 -16.68 4.07 -16.35
N ALA A 314 -15.43 3.61 -16.37
CA ALA A 314 -15.08 2.24 -16.06
C ALA A 314 -14.97 2.04 -14.55
N LEU A 315 -15.57 0.95 -14.06
CA LEU A 315 -15.51 0.52 -12.66
C LEU A 315 -14.87 -0.87 -12.56
N ASP A 316 -14.21 -1.14 -11.44
CA ASP A 316 -13.74 -2.49 -11.12
C ASP A 316 -14.84 -3.34 -10.47
N ARG A 317 -14.49 -4.59 -10.14
CA ARG A 317 -15.41 -5.55 -9.51
C ARG A 317 -15.93 -5.10 -8.14
N GLN A 318 -15.27 -4.13 -7.50
CA GLN A 318 -15.66 -3.54 -6.22
C GLN A 318 -16.40 -2.20 -6.41
N GLN A 319 -16.82 -1.88 -7.64
CA GLN A 319 -17.45 -0.60 -8.01
C GLN A 319 -16.53 0.61 -7.81
N VAL A 320 -15.20 0.41 -7.77
CA VAL A 320 -14.24 1.53 -7.64
C VAL A 320 -13.89 2.06 -9.02
N PRO A 321 -13.88 3.39 -9.24
CA PRO A 321 -13.52 3.97 -10.53
C PRO A 321 -12.12 3.55 -11.01
N LEU A 322 -12.05 3.08 -12.25
CA LEU A 322 -10.82 2.71 -12.95
C LEU A 322 -10.25 3.86 -13.78
N GLY A 323 -11.14 4.62 -14.38
CA GLY A 323 -10.84 5.62 -15.40
C GLY A 323 -12.10 5.94 -16.18
N TYR A 324 -12.03 7.00 -16.98
CA TYR A 324 -13.14 7.40 -17.83
C TYR A 324 -12.64 7.84 -19.20
N VAL A 325 -13.58 7.86 -20.14
CA VAL A 325 -13.41 8.41 -21.48
C VAL A 325 -14.56 9.38 -21.76
N LEU A 326 -14.21 10.55 -22.26
CA LEU A 326 -15.16 11.51 -22.85
C LEU A 326 -14.89 11.57 -24.34
N TRP A 327 -15.95 11.70 -25.12
CA TRP A 327 -15.84 11.95 -26.55
C TRP A 327 -16.75 13.08 -26.99
N GLN A 328 -16.41 13.67 -28.12
CA GLN A 328 -17.26 14.61 -28.83
C GLN A 328 -17.52 14.08 -30.23
N CYS A 329 -18.78 14.14 -30.66
CA CYS A 329 -19.16 13.82 -32.02
C CYS A 329 -19.29 15.10 -32.85
N ASN A 330 -18.93 15.03 -34.13
CA ASN A 330 -19.26 16.10 -35.09
C ASN A 330 -20.75 16.04 -35.46
N GLY A 331 -21.22 16.99 -36.27
CA GLY A 331 -22.61 17.02 -36.75
C GLY A 331 -23.03 15.81 -37.60
N GLU A 332 -22.07 14.97 -38.01
CA GLU A 332 -22.26 13.73 -38.78
C GLU A 332 -22.22 12.47 -37.88
N GLY A 333 -22.01 12.64 -36.57
CA GLY A 333 -21.97 11.56 -35.59
C GLY A 333 -20.60 10.87 -35.42
N GLU A 334 -19.56 11.33 -36.11
CA GLU A 334 -18.20 10.78 -36.00
C GLU A 334 -17.48 11.34 -34.77
N THR A 335 -16.68 10.50 -34.10
CA THR A 335 -15.88 10.90 -32.94
C THR A 335 -14.70 11.77 -33.40
N VAL A 336 -14.69 13.05 -32.99
CA VAL A 336 -13.66 14.04 -33.39
C VAL A 336 -12.69 14.40 -32.27
N HIS A 337 -13.07 14.16 -31.02
CA HIS A 337 -12.20 14.40 -29.88
C HIS A 337 -12.37 13.33 -28.81
N LEU A 338 -11.26 12.88 -28.24
CA LEU A 338 -11.21 11.91 -27.15
C LEU A 338 -10.38 12.45 -26.01
N GLU A 339 -10.99 12.47 -24.83
CA GLU A 339 -10.31 12.74 -23.57
C GLU A 339 -10.39 11.47 -22.71
N HIS A 340 -9.31 11.10 -22.04
CA HIS A 340 -9.35 9.99 -21.09
C HIS A 340 -8.52 10.27 -19.85
N ARG A 341 -8.95 9.67 -18.73
CA ARG A 341 -8.19 9.62 -17.48
C ARG A 341 -8.19 8.21 -16.95
N ILE A 342 -7.08 7.81 -16.33
CA ILE A 342 -6.93 6.50 -15.72
C ILE A 342 -6.37 6.66 -14.31
N ALA A 343 -6.99 6.00 -13.33
CA ALA A 343 -6.50 5.99 -11.96
C ALA A 343 -5.08 5.40 -11.86
N CYS A 344 -4.76 4.45 -12.74
CA CYS A 344 -3.46 3.79 -12.80
C CYS A 344 -3.19 3.25 -14.21
N ARG A 345 -1.97 3.50 -14.74
CA ARG A 345 -1.51 2.95 -16.04
C ARG A 345 -1.64 1.43 -16.15
N GLN A 346 -1.43 0.69 -15.05
CA GLN A 346 -1.56 -0.77 -15.05
C GLN A 346 -3.01 -1.24 -15.23
N ARG A 347 -4.00 -0.38 -14.95
CA ARG A 347 -5.44 -0.68 -15.13
C ARG A 347 -5.99 -0.23 -16.49
N LEU A 348 -5.14 0.36 -17.36
CA LEU A 348 -5.53 0.73 -18.71
C LEU A 348 -6.07 -0.47 -19.53
N PRO A 349 -5.47 -1.68 -19.47
CA PRO A 349 -6.03 -2.83 -20.18
C PRO A 349 -7.46 -3.19 -19.73
N ASP A 350 -7.74 -3.12 -18.42
CA ASP A 350 -9.06 -3.42 -17.86
C ASP A 350 -10.09 -2.37 -18.30
N MET A 351 -9.71 -1.09 -18.31
CA MET A 351 -10.56 -0.01 -18.82
C MET A 351 -10.85 -0.20 -20.31
N LEU A 352 -9.84 -0.49 -21.13
CA LEU A 352 -9.99 -0.71 -22.58
C LEU A 352 -10.83 -1.94 -22.90
N ALA A 353 -10.75 -3.00 -22.08
CA ALA A 353 -11.61 -4.17 -22.20
C ALA A 353 -13.07 -3.81 -21.87
N SER A 354 -13.29 -3.08 -20.78
CA SER A 354 -14.64 -2.63 -20.38
C SER A 354 -15.27 -1.70 -21.43
N LEU A 355 -14.50 -0.71 -21.90
CA LEU A 355 -14.92 0.21 -22.95
C LEU A 355 -15.20 -0.52 -24.26
N GLY A 356 -14.35 -1.50 -24.65
CA GLY A 356 -14.54 -2.28 -25.86
C GLY A 356 -15.85 -3.08 -25.89
N ASN A 357 -16.34 -3.51 -24.72
CA ASN A 357 -17.60 -4.24 -24.60
C ASN A 357 -18.84 -3.35 -24.73
N HIS A 358 -18.74 -2.06 -24.40
CA HIS A 358 -19.89 -1.14 -24.37
C HIS A 358 -19.87 -0.11 -25.50
N CYS A 359 -18.68 0.38 -25.86
CA CYS A 359 -18.44 1.40 -26.87
C CYS A 359 -17.26 0.98 -27.78
N PRO A 360 -17.43 -0.06 -28.63
CA PRO A 360 -16.32 -0.66 -29.40
C PRO A 360 -15.65 0.31 -30.37
N GLN A 361 -16.41 1.24 -30.97
CA GLN A 361 -15.89 2.26 -31.88
C GLN A 361 -14.97 3.25 -31.14
N VAL A 362 -15.40 3.74 -29.98
CA VAL A 362 -14.61 4.63 -29.09
C VAL A 362 -13.36 3.91 -28.58
N ALA A 363 -13.47 2.62 -28.24
CA ALA A 363 -12.32 1.82 -27.80
C ALA A 363 -11.28 1.62 -28.91
N MET A 364 -11.72 1.48 -30.17
CA MET A 364 -10.84 1.36 -31.33
C MET A 364 -10.09 2.67 -31.56
N GLU A 365 -10.79 3.79 -31.62
CA GLU A 365 -10.20 5.14 -31.71
C GLU A 365 -9.17 5.39 -30.59
N LEU A 366 -9.52 5.08 -29.34
CA LEU A 366 -8.62 5.26 -28.19
C LEU A 366 -7.34 4.41 -28.29
N ARG A 367 -7.40 3.24 -28.95
CA ARG A 367 -6.20 2.41 -29.21
C ARG A 367 -5.33 2.99 -30.33
N HIS A 368 -5.90 3.80 -31.23
CA HIS A 368 -5.20 4.45 -32.34
C HIS A 368 -4.59 5.80 -31.96
N THR A 369 -5.10 6.47 -30.92
CA THR A 369 -4.41 7.60 -30.30
C THR A 369 -3.04 7.13 -29.77
N LYS A 370 -1.96 7.55 -30.45
CA LYS A 370 -0.60 7.38 -29.92
C LYS A 370 -0.55 7.97 -28.51
N PRO A 371 0.12 7.33 -27.54
CA PRO A 371 0.35 7.97 -26.26
C PRO A 371 1.01 9.31 -26.53
N THR A 372 0.33 10.39 -26.15
CA THR A 372 0.92 11.72 -26.21
C THR A 372 2.27 11.64 -25.50
N ALA A 373 3.33 11.95 -26.23
CA ALA A 373 4.63 12.06 -25.63
C ALA A 373 4.49 13.07 -24.49
N SER A 374 4.61 12.59 -23.25
CA SER A 374 5.01 13.43 -22.12
C SER A 374 6.12 14.33 -22.64
N SER A 375 5.90 15.63 -22.54
CA SER A 375 6.77 16.67 -23.03
C SER A 375 8.21 16.41 -22.59
N ARG A 376 8.99 15.77 -23.46
CA ARG A 376 10.44 15.85 -23.42
C ARG A 376 10.79 17.32 -23.65
N GLY A 377 11.32 17.95 -22.62
CA GLY A 377 12.18 19.12 -22.74
C GLY A 377 11.49 20.43 -22.43
N ILE A 378 11.75 20.93 -21.22
CA ILE A 378 12.28 22.28 -21.12
C ILE A 378 13.65 22.14 -20.45
N ARG A 379 14.69 22.20 -21.28
CA ARG A 379 15.97 22.76 -20.87
C ARG A 379 15.70 24.22 -20.54
N GLN A 380 15.98 24.63 -19.31
CA GLN A 380 17.00 25.65 -19.01
C GLN A 380 17.31 25.59 -17.52
#